data_AF-A0A7R9DT86-F1
#
_entry.id   AF-A0A7R9DT86-F1
#
_cell.length_a   1.000
_cell.length_b   1.000
_cell.length_c   1.000
_cell.angle_alpha   90.00
_cell.angle_beta   90.00
_cell.angle_gamma   90.00
#
_symmetry.space_group_name_H-M   'P 1'
#
loop_
_entity.id
_entity.type
_entity.pdbx_description
1 polymer ?
#
loop_
_entity_poly.entity_id
_entity_poly.type
_entity_poly.pdbx_seq_one_letter_code
_entity_poly.pdbx_strand_id
1 'polypeptide(L)'
;LNNNNSNNRILAAILCAALYPNVVKVLTPERFFAASVGGAVPREHRSDEMKFKTKLDGYVFLHPSSVNFDQTYFQSPYLVYQEKHKTSKVFIKDSTMVPLLPFILFSGCDLHVELNQGRFVLALDDGWIMVAVESQRVRMLVLCIQVTSK
;
A
#
# COMPACT_ATOMS: atom_id res chain seq x y z
N LEU A 1 3.98 -28.11 9.75
CA LEU A 1 4.73 -26.84 9.56
C LEU A 1 4.29 -26.01 8.34
N ASN A 2 3.67 -26.58 7.29
CA ASN A 2 3.40 -25.83 6.03
C ASN A 2 1.91 -25.74 5.64
N ASN A 3 0.99 -25.77 6.61
CA ASN A 3 -0.45 -25.85 6.34
C ASN A 3 -1.00 -24.64 5.55
N ASN A 4 -0.31 -23.50 5.57
CA ASN A 4 -0.73 -22.25 4.93
C ASN A 4 0.17 -21.81 3.76
N ASN A 5 1.04 -22.68 3.23
CA ASN A 5 2.07 -22.28 2.25
C ASN A 5 1.51 -21.75 0.91
N SER A 6 0.27 -22.05 0.56
CA SER A 6 -0.41 -21.57 -0.65
C SER A 6 -1.23 -20.30 -0.41
N ASN A 7 -1.34 -19.84 0.84
CA ASN A 7 -2.11 -18.65 1.19
C ASN A 7 -1.25 -17.39 1.07
N ASN A 8 -1.22 -16.83 -0.13
CA ASN A 8 -0.47 -15.60 -0.44
C ASN A 8 -0.83 -14.42 0.47
N ARG A 9 -2.05 -14.36 1.03
CA ARG A 9 -2.45 -13.28 1.95
C ARG A 9 -1.74 -13.39 3.29
N ILE A 10 -1.56 -14.62 3.80
CA ILE A 10 -0.82 -14.87 5.04
C ILE A 10 0.67 -14.62 4.80
N LEU A 11 1.22 -15.08 3.67
CA LEU A 11 2.62 -14.81 3.32
C LEU A 11 2.90 -13.31 3.19
N ALA A 12 2.03 -12.56 2.50
CA ALA A 12 2.12 -11.11 2.40
C ALA A 12 2.02 -10.44 3.77
N ALA A 13 1.22 -10.99 4.69
CA ALA A 13 1.11 -10.47 6.05
C ALA A 13 2.39 -10.69 6.88
N ILE A 14 3.01 -11.86 6.75
CA ILE A 14 4.29 -12.16 7.40
C ILE A 14 5.39 -11.25 6.83
N LEU A 15 5.44 -11.07 5.50
CA LEU A 15 6.37 -10.14 4.85
C LEU A 15 6.14 -8.70 5.33
N CYS A 16 4.88 -8.29 5.50
CA CYS A 16 4.53 -6.99 6.05
C CYS A 16 5.15 -6.78 7.43
N ALA A 17 4.94 -7.74 8.34
CA ALA A 17 5.47 -7.67 9.70
C ALA A 17 7.00 -7.64 9.72
N ALA A 18 7.64 -8.44 8.86
CA ALA A 18 9.09 -8.57 8.81
C ALA A 18 9.80 -7.36 8.19
N LEU A 19 9.15 -6.70 7.23
CA LEU A 19 9.75 -5.60 6.46
C LEU A 19 9.31 -4.22 6.94
N TYR A 20 8.30 -4.12 7.80
CA TYR A 20 7.95 -2.84 8.44
C TYR A 20 9.16 -2.27 9.21
N PRO A 21 9.52 -0.97 9.09
CA PRO A 21 8.76 0.15 8.50
C PRO A 21 9.10 0.48 7.04
N ASN A 22 9.72 -0.42 6.28
CA ASN A 22 10.08 -0.21 4.87
C ASN A 22 8.84 -0.30 3.96
N VAL A 23 8.11 0.81 3.87
CA VAL A 23 6.84 0.92 3.13
C VAL A 23 6.95 1.91 1.97
N VAL A 24 6.42 1.52 0.82
CA VAL A 24 6.20 2.38 -0.35
C VAL A 24 4.72 2.62 -0.51
N LYS A 25 4.34 3.88 -0.64
CA LYS A 25 3.01 4.31 -1.05
C LYS A 25 2.96 4.43 -2.57
N VAL A 26 2.00 3.74 -3.17
CA VAL A 26 1.67 3.83 -4.59
C VAL A 26 0.69 4.99 -4.77
N LEU A 27 1.04 5.92 -5.65
CA LEU A 27 0.19 7.04 -6.03
C LEU A 27 -0.38 6.74 -7.41
N THR A 28 -1.55 6.10 -7.42
CA THR A 28 -2.26 5.79 -8.66
C THR A 28 -2.79 7.10 -9.28
N PRO A 29 -2.49 7.37 -10.56
CA PRO A 29 -3.05 8.53 -11.25
C PRO A 29 -4.58 8.43 -11.35
N GLU A 30 -5.24 9.57 -11.50
CA GLU A 30 -6.69 9.60 -11.73
C GLU A 30 -7.03 8.95 -13.07
N ARG A 31 -8.18 8.28 -13.14
CA ARG A 31 -8.64 7.67 -14.40
C ARG A 31 -9.00 8.79 -15.38
N PHE A 32 -8.29 8.84 -16.51
CA PHE A 32 -8.61 9.74 -17.60
C PHE A 32 -9.47 9.04 -18.66
N PHE A 33 -10.42 9.77 -19.24
CA PHE A 33 -11.19 9.31 -20.39
C PHE A 33 -10.72 10.06 -21.65
N ALA A 34 -10.35 9.32 -22.69
CA ALA A 34 -9.95 9.88 -23.97
C ALA A 34 -11.15 9.96 -24.91
N ALA A 35 -11.31 11.07 -25.63
CA ALA A 35 -12.34 11.19 -26.65
C ALA A 35 -12.00 10.30 -27.86
N SER A 36 -12.91 9.40 -28.23
CA SER A 36 -12.83 8.58 -29.44
C SER A 36 -14.08 8.78 -30.30
N VAL A 37 -14.03 8.32 -31.56
CA VAL A 37 -15.09 8.48 -32.56
C VAL A 37 -16.45 7.89 -32.10
N GLY A 38 -16.41 6.94 -31.16
CA GLY A 38 -17.60 6.33 -30.53
C GLY A 38 -17.94 6.81 -29.12
N GLY A 39 -17.29 7.86 -28.61
CA GLY A 39 -17.49 8.38 -27.24
C GLY A 39 -16.21 8.38 -26.40
N ALA A 40 -16.34 8.77 -25.12
CA ALA A 40 -15.21 8.83 -24.19
C ALA A 40 -14.84 7.42 -23.70
N VAL A 41 -13.62 6.95 -24.03
CA VAL A 41 -13.11 5.63 -23.64
C VAL A 41 -12.14 5.79 -22.47
N PRO A 42 -12.26 5.01 -21.37
CA PRO A 42 -11.28 5.04 -20.29
C PRO A 42 -9.90 4.67 -20.84
N ARG A 43 -8.92 5.55 -20.61
CA ARG A 43 -7.54 5.31 -20.98
C ARG A 43 -6.88 4.43 -19.93
N GLU A 44 -6.18 3.39 -20.38
CA GLU A 44 -5.35 2.58 -19.49
C GLU A 44 -4.16 3.39 -18.97
N HIS A 45 -3.86 3.24 -17.69
CA HIS A 45 -2.68 3.87 -17.08
C HIS A 45 -1.41 3.27 -17.67
N ARG A 46 -0.39 4.10 -17.85
CA ARG A 46 0.94 3.63 -18.23
C ARG A 46 1.83 3.49 -17.00
N SER A 47 2.81 2.59 -17.07
CA SER A 47 3.73 2.33 -15.95
C SER A 47 4.57 3.57 -15.59
N ASP A 48 4.90 4.43 -16.56
CA ASP A 48 5.63 5.69 -16.35
C ASP A 48 4.79 6.79 -15.68
N GLU A 49 3.47 6.63 -15.62
CA GLU A 49 2.57 7.53 -14.90
C GLU A 49 2.45 7.17 -13.41
N MET A 50 2.85 5.94 -13.03
CA MET A 50 2.84 5.47 -11.65
C MET A 50 3.92 6.18 -10.84
N LYS A 51 3.54 6.72 -9.69
CA LYS A 51 4.47 7.39 -8.77
C LYS A 51 4.53 6.65 -7.45
N PHE A 52 5.73 6.58 -6.88
CA PHE A 52 5.99 5.86 -5.65
C PHE A 52 6.63 6.79 -4.64
N LYS A 53 6.28 6.64 -3.36
CA LYS A 53 6.89 7.39 -2.27
C LYS A 53 7.23 6.52 -1.06
N THR A 54 8.34 6.81 -0.39
CA THR A 54 8.63 6.33 0.97
C THR A 54 8.47 7.48 1.96
N LYS A 55 8.26 7.14 3.26
CA LYS A 55 8.14 8.16 4.32
C LYS A 55 9.42 8.99 4.45
N LEU A 56 10.59 8.36 4.29
CA LEU A 56 11.89 8.99 4.54
C LEU A 56 12.53 9.64 3.30
N ASP A 57 12.33 9.10 2.10
CA ASP A 57 13.03 9.58 0.89
C ASP A 57 12.14 10.41 -0.04
N GLY A 58 10.84 10.52 0.26
CA GLY A 58 9.90 11.16 -0.64
C GLY A 58 9.71 10.31 -1.91
N TYR A 59 9.83 10.92 -3.09
CA TYR A 59 9.61 10.20 -4.36
C TYR A 59 10.75 9.22 -4.67
N VAL A 60 10.37 7.97 -4.94
CA VAL A 60 11.27 6.87 -5.29
C VAL A 60 10.84 6.23 -6.60
N PHE A 61 11.70 5.40 -7.17
CA PHE A 61 11.46 4.69 -8.43
C PHE A 61 11.57 3.19 -8.19
N LEU A 62 10.79 2.40 -8.93
CA LEU A 62 11.05 0.96 -9.02
C LEU A 62 12.25 0.73 -9.93
N HIS A 63 13.13 -0.20 -9.55
CA HIS A 63 14.26 -0.60 -10.37
C HIS A 63 13.74 -1.35 -11.63
N PRO A 64 14.34 -1.18 -12.82
CA PRO A 64 13.92 -1.88 -14.04
C PRO A 64 13.88 -3.41 -13.94
N SER A 65 14.67 -4.00 -13.05
CA SER A 65 14.65 -5.44 -12.80
C SER A 65 13.59 -5.89 -11.78
N SER A 66 12.77 -4.97 -11.25
CA SER A 66 11.68 -5.32 -10.35
C SER A 66 10.53 -5.93 -11.14
N VAL A 67 9.90 -6.98 -10.61
CA VAL A 67 8.68 -7.55 -11.20
C VAL A 67 7.51 -6.54 -11.23
N ASN A 68 7.59 -5.50 -10.39
CA ASN A 68 6.59 -4.44 -10.31
C ASN A 68 6.88 -3.25 -11.25
N PHE A 69 7.98 -3.26 -12.00
CA PHE A 69 8.42 -2.10 -12.81
C PHE A 69 7.39 -1.69 -13.87
N ASP A 70 6.84 -2.67 -14.60
CA ASP A 70 5.85 -2.44 -15.67
C ASP A 70 4.40 -2.55 -15.19
N GLN A 71 4.16 -2.66 -13.88
CA GLN A 71 2.82 -2.79 -13.33
C GLN A 71 2.09 -1.44 -13.36
N THR A 72 0.90 -1.44 -13.95
CA THR A 72 0.03 -0.26 -14.10
C THR A 72 -1.16 -0.27 -13.13
N TYR A 73 -1.35 -1.38 -12.43
CA TYR A 73 -2.45 -1.57 -11.51
C TYR A 73 -2.00 -2.25 -10.22
N PHE A 74 -2.35 -1.64 -9.09
CA PHE A 74 -2.10 -2.16 -7.76
C PHE A 74 -3.42 -2.25 -7.00
N GLN A 75 -3.75 -3.43 -6.48
CA GLN A 75 -4.97 -3.63 -5.70
C GLN A 75 -4.90 -2.96 -4.32
N SER A 76 -3.69 -2.79 -3.79
CA SER A 76 -3.41 -2.09 -2.54
C SER A 76 -2.50 -0.90 -2.83
N PRO A 77 -2.73 0.28 -2.22
CA PRO A 77 -1.88 1.45 -2.42
C PRO A 77 -0.54 1.38 -1.65
N TYR A 78 -0.18 0.22 -1.11
CA TYR A 78 1.04 0.03 -0.32
C TYR A 78 1.81 -1.22 -0.73
N LEU A 79 3.13 -1.06 -0.81
CA LEU A 79 4.11 -2.14 -0.97
C LEU A 79 5.05 -2.13 0.23
N VAL A 80 5.59 -3.29 0.58
CA VAL A 80 6.78 -3.38 1.44
C VAL A 80 8.00 -3.68 0.59
N TYR A 81 9.17 -3.24 1.05
CA TYR A 81 10.43 -3.48 0.36
C TYR A 81 11.52 -3.94 1.32
N GLN A 82 12.51 -4.67 0.80
CA GLN A 82 13.63 -5.14 1.60
C GLN A 82 14.75 -4.10 1.65
N GLU A 83 15.19 -3.64 0.48
CA GLU A 83 16.31 -2.71 0.35
C GLU A 83 16.01 -1.61 -0.68
N LYS A 84 16.73 -0.50 -0.52
CA LYS A 84 16.75 0.61 -1.48
C LYS A 84 18.19 0.93 -1.85
N HIS A 85 18.42 1.29 -3.11
CA HIS A 85 19.73 1.72 -3.59
C HIS A 85 19.65 3.14 -4.11
N LYS A 86 20.62 3.98 -3.74
CA LYS A 86 20.72 5.35 -4.22
C LYS A 86 21.88 5.47 -5.19
N THR A 87 21.57 5.81 -6.43
CA THR A 87 22.54 6.20 -7.45
C THR A 87 22.28 7.67 -7.81
N SER A 88 21.75 7.95 -8.99
CA SER A 88 21.22 9.26 -9.37
C SER A 88 19.86 9.55 -8.73
N LYS A 89 19.09 8.49 -8.43
CA LYS A 89 17.79 8.54 -7.74
C LYS A 89 17.71 7.37 -6.77
N VAL A 90 16.69 7.35 -5.90
CA VAL A 90 16.42 6.21 -5.00
C VAL A 90 15.58 5.18 -5.75
N PHE A 91 16.10 3.96 -5.82
CA PHE A 91 15.47 2.83 -6.49
C PHE A 91 15.15 1.71 -5.51
N ILE A 92 13.99 1.07 -5.71
CA ILE A 92 13.53 -0.10 -4.97
C ILE A 92 13.44 -1.28 -5.93
N LYS A 93 14.19 -2.34 -5.63
CA LYS A 93 14.27 -3.53 -6.47
C LYS A 93 13.24 -4.57 -6.06
N ASP A 94 13.34 -5.04 -4.83
CA ASP A 94 12.48 -6.10 -4.32
C ASP A 94 11.35 -5.50 -3.50
N SER A 95 10.13 -5.55 -4.06
CA SER A 95 8.92 -5.03 -3.44
C SER A 95 7.77 -6.02 -3.57
N THR A 96 6.94 -6.11 -2.54
CA THR A 96 5.76 -6.97 -2.51
C THR A 96 4.53 -6.13 -2.17
N MET A 97 3.46 -6.31 -2.94
CA MET A 97 2.17 -5.70 -2.63
C MET A 97 1.56 -6.37 -1.41
N VAL A 98 1.13 -5.57 -0.44
CA VAL A 98 0.57 -6.08 0.81
C VAL A 98 -0.85 -5.55 1.00
N PRO A 99 -1.82 -6.40 1.33
CA PRO A 99 -3.18 -5.96 1.65
C PRO A 99 -3.21 -5.01 2.86
N LEU A 100 -4.22 -4.14 2.94
CA LEU A 100 -4.33 -3.13 4.00
C LEU A 100 -4.51 -3.73 5.41
N LEU A 101 -5.25 -4.83 5.54
CA LEU A 101 -5.53 -5.45 6.83
C LEU A 101 -4.25 -5.91 7.55
N PRO A 102 -3.31 -6.64 6.91
CA PRO A 102 -2.01 -6.93 7.49
C PRO A 102 -1.22 -5.72 7.98
N PHE A 103 -1.22 -4.60 7.25
CA PHE A 103 -0.56 -3.37 7.72
C PHE A 103 -1.16 -2.89 9.03
N ILE A 104 -2.50 -2.86 9.12
CA ILE A 104 -3.17 -2.40 10.33
C ILE A 104 -2.92 -3.36 11.49
N LEU A 105 -2.85 -4.67 11.22
CA LEU A 105 -2.69 -5.69 12.25
C LEU A 105 -1.24 -5.83 12.75
N PHE A 106 -0.26 -5.66 11.87
CA PHE A 106 1.14 -6.03 12.15
C PHE A 106 2.14 -4.87 12.05
N SER A 107 1.70 -3.63 11.82
CA SER A 107 2.61 -2.47 11.82
C SER A 107 3.18 -2.17 13.20
N GLY A 108 2.53 -2.61 14.29
CA GLY A 108 2.94 -2.29 15.66
C GLY A 108 2.86 -0.79 15.99
N CYS A 109 2.21 0.01 15.15
CA CYS A 109 2.09 1.44 15.30
C CYS A 109 0.79 1.85 16.00
N ASP A 110 0.81 3.04 16.56
CA ASP A 110 -0.40 3.66 17.11
C ASP A 110 -1.43 3.87 16.01
N LEU A 111 -2.62 3.33 16.26
CA LEU A 111 -3.77 3.44 15.39
C LEU A 111 -4.65 4.58 15.89
N HIS A 112 -4.77 5.63 15.09
CA HIS A 112 -5.68 6.74 15.34
C HIS A 112 -6.91 6.63 14.44
N VAL A 113 -8.05 7.07 14.96
CA VAL A 113 -9.30 7.13 14.22
C VAL A 113 -9.63 8.60 13.97
N GLU A 114 -9.74 8.95 12.70
CA GLU A 114 -10.15 10.27 12.25
C GLU A 114 -11.51 10.20 11.58
N LEU A 115 -12.27 11.30 11.61
CA LEU A 115 -13.50 11.46 10.86
C LEU A 115 -13.27 12.47 9.75
N ASN A 116 -13.24 12.01 8.49
CA ASN A 116 -13.02 12.86 7.33
C ASN A 116 -14.24 12.81 6.42
N GLN A 117 -14.92 13.95 6.23
CA GLN A 117 -16.11 14.08 5.38
C GLN A 117 -17.19 13.01 5.66
N GLY A 118 -17.41 12.68 6.93
CA GLY A 118 -18.41 11.68 7.35
C GLY A 118 -17.98 10.22 7.21
N ARG A 119 -16.73 9.95 6.79
CA ARG A 119 -16.14 8.61 6.76
C ARG A 119 -15.09 8.45 7.85
N PHE A 120 -15.05 7.28 8.49
CA PHE A 120 -13.98 6.97 9.43
C PHE A 120 -12.71 6.62 8.66
N VAL A 121 -11.60 7.22 9.04
CA VAL A 121 -10.28 6.93 8.49
C VAL A 121 -9.40 6.42 9.61
N LEU A 122 -8.84 5.23 9.41
CA LEU A 122 -7.81 4.67 10.25
C LEU A 122 -6.46 5.24 9.80
N ALA A 123 -5.80 5.99 10.67
CA ALA A 123 -4.48 6.58 10.43
C ALA A 123 -3.43 5.85 11.27
N LEU A 124 -2.35 5.42 10.63
CA LEU A 124 -1.18 4.82 11.28
C LEU A 124 0.08 5.56 10.88
N ASP A 125 1.10 5.50 11.74
CA ASP A 125 2.43 6.04 11.48
C ASP A 125 2.39 7.53 11.08
N ASP A 126 1.76 8.35 11.94
CA ASP A 126 1.53 9.79 11.73
C ASP A 126 0.73 10.11 10.47
N GLY A 127 -0.23 9.25 10.10
CA GLY A 127 -1.06 9.42 8.90
C GLY A 127 -0.35 9.04 7.60
N TRP A 128 0.81 8.39 7.67
CA TRP A 128 1.47 7.83 6.49
C TRP A 128 0.61 6.76 5.81
N ILE A 129 0.06 5.87 6.63
CA ILE A 129 -0.89 4.84 6.22
C ILE A 129 -2.29 5.30 6.61
N MET A 130 -3.19 5.40 5.64
CA MET A 130 -4.56 5.83 5.85
C MET A 130 -5.53 4.88 5.15
N VAL A 131 -6.54 4.41 5.88
CA VAL A 131 -7.54 3.49 5.37
C VAL A 131 -8.93 4.00 5.72
N ALA A 132 -9.70 4.35 4.70
CA ALA A 132 -11.11 4.66 4.89
C ALA A 132 -11.88 3.38 5.24
N VAL A 133 -12.73 3.45 6.25
CA VAL A 133 -13.57 2.36 6.72
C VAL A 133 -15.02 2.83 6.71
N GLU A 134 -15.85 2.12 5.95
CA GLU A 134 -17.27 2.45 5.79
C GLU A 134 -18.13 1.95 6.94
N SER A 135 -17.69 0.88 7.61
CA SER A 135 -18.46 0.21 8.67
C SER A 135 -17.87 0.46 10.05
N GLN A 136 -18.68 1.01 10.95
CA GLN A 136 -18.33 1.16 12.36
C GLN A 136 -17.97 -0.18 13.02
N ARG A 137 -18.59 -1.29 12.59
CA ARG A 137 -18.27 -2.63 13.11
C ARG A 137 -16.84 -3.05 12.76
N VAL A 138 -16.44 -2.86 11.50
CA VAL A 138 -15.08 -3.20 11.03
C VAL A 138 -14.04 -2.37 11.79
N ARG A 139 -14.31 -1.07 11.95
CA ARG A 139 -13.46 -0.18 12.74
C ARG A 139 -13.27 -0.67 14.18
N MET A 140 -14.37 -1.02 14.87
CA MET A 140 -14.31 -1.49 16.26
C MET A 140 -13.57 -2.82 16.38
N LEU A 141 -13.80 -3.76 15.45
CA LEU A 141 -13.10 -5.06 15.44
C LEU A 141 -11.59 -4.88 15.32
N VAL A 142 -11.15 -4.05 14.37
CA VAL A 142 -9.72 -3.76 14.16
C VAL A 142 -9.11 -3.12 15.41
N LEU A 143 -9.81 -2.17 16.03
CA LEU A 143 -9.35 -1.52 17.26
C LEU A 143 -9.23 -2.52 18.43
N CYS A 144 -10.22 -3.39 18.64
CA CYS A 144 -10.18 -4.40 19.69
C CYS A 144 -8.98 -5.35 19.53
N ILE A 145 -8.66 -5.76 18.31
CA ILE A 145 -7.53 -6.65 18.05
C ILE A 145 -6.20 -5.96 18.37
N GLN A 146 -6.04 -4.68 17.99
CA GLN A 146 -4.82 -3.92 18.27
C GLN A 146 -4.63 -3.62 19.77
N VAL A 147 -5.70 -3.33 20.51
CA VAL A 147 -5.65 -3.03 21.95
C VAL A 147 -5.22 -4.26 22.77
N THR A 148 -5.52 -5.47 22.30
CA THR A 148 -5.15 -6.71 23.02
C THR A 148 -3.67 -7.10 22.82
N SER A 149 -2.97 -6.45 21.89
CA SER A 149 -1.57 -6.73 21.57
C SER A 149 -0.57 -5.78 22.24
N LYS A 150 -1.04 -4.88 23.12
CA LYS A 150 -0.23 -4.00 23.95
C LYS A 150 -0.27 -4.39 25.41
#